data_AF-A0A2J6WC41-F1
#
_entry.id   AF-A0A2J6WC41-F1
#
_cell.length_a   1.000
_cell.length_b   1.000
_cell.length_c   1.000
_cell.angle_alpha   90.00
_cell.angle_beta   90.00
_cell.angle_gamma   90.00
#
_symmetry.space_group_name_H-M   'P 1'
#
loop_
_entity.id
_entity.type
_entity.pdbx_description
1 polymer ?
#
loop_
_entity_poly.entity_id
_entity_poly.type
_entity_poly.pdbx_seq_one_letter_code
_entity_poly.pdbx_strand_id
1 'polypeptide(L)'
;MKKLLLIIILAASALISRAQTISALADTAFAHQQYNKAFDYYSDVVKTDPTNLTALRRRAFCMMNFEGQELNATRFFAEALKVEPKDPASNYYMGVIYKDAAKDPKHKTEKADFKAKAALYLKNAINYGSKDAESAIGELNGI
;
A
#
# COMPACT_ATOMS: atom_id res chain seq x y z
N MET A 1 23.06 19.44 -31.97
CA MET A 1 22.80 19.52 -30.51
C MET A 1 21.38 20.00 -30.17
N LYS A 2 20.90 21.16 -30.67
CA LYS A 2 19.54 21.67 -30.36
C LYS A 2 18.35 20.74 -30.73
N LYS A 3 18.41 20.03 -31.86
CA LYS A 3 17.37 19.07 -32.29
C LYS A 3 17.25 17.84 -31.36
N LEU A 4 18.38 17.32 -30.87
CA LEU A 4 18.40 16.19 -29.95
C LEU A 4 17.82 16.57 -28.57
N LEU A 5 18.19 17.75 -28.07
CA LEU A 5 17.65 18.31 -26.83
C LEU A 5 16.12 18.49 -26.93
N LEU A 6 15.61 19.01 -28.06
CA LEU A 6 14.18 19.19 -28.29
C LEU A 6 13.41 17.86 -28.31
N ILE A 7 13.96 16.82 -28.95
CA ILE A 7 13.33 15.48 -28.97
C ILE A 7 13.27 14.88 -27.56
N ILE A 8 14.34 15.03 -26.78
CA ILE A 8 14.37 14.55 -25.38
C ILE A 8 13.33 15.30 -24.54
N ILE A 9 13.22 16.62 -24.69
CA ILE A 9 12.22 17.43 -23.97
C ILE A 9 10.79 17.00 -24.36
N LEU A 10 10.52 16.80 -25.65
CA LEU A 10 9.20 16.34 -26.12
C LEU A 10 8.87 14.94 -25.60
N ALA A 11 9.81 13.99 -25.65
CA ALA A 11 9.62 12.65 -25.12
C ALA A 11 9.37 12.65 -23.59
N ALA A 12 10.13 13.46 -22.84
CA ALA A 12 9.92 13.64 -21.41
C ALA A 12 8.54 14.24 -21.12
N SER A 13 8.10 15.25 -21.88
CA SER A 13 6.78 15.86 -21.71
C SER A 13 5.62 14.89 -21.99
N ALA A 14 5.75 14.02 -22.99
CA ALA A 14 4.77 12.98 -23.31
C ALA A 14 4.72 11.87 -22.24
N LEU A 15 5.87 11.54 -21.64
CA LEU A 15 5.93 10.59 -20.51
C LEU A 15 5.26 11.18 -19.27
N ILE A 16 5.49 12.47 -18.98
CA ILE A 16 4.87 13.17 -17.86
C ILE A 16 3.34 13.24 -18.02
N SER A 17 2.84 13.61 -19.19
CA SER A 17 1.38 13.69 -19.44
C SER A 17 0.71 12.32 -19.37
N ARG A 18 1.39 11.27 -19.85
CA ARG A 18 0.93 9.88 -19.69
C ARG A 18 0.87 9.46 -18.23
N ALA A 19 1.91 9.75 -17.43
CA ALA A 19 1.94 9.43 -16.00
C ALA A 19 0.81 10.14 -15.23
N GLN A 20 0.56 11.42 -15.53
CA GLN A 20 -0.57 12.17 -14.94
C GLN A 20 -1.92 11.56 -15.29
N THR A 21 -2.09 11.13 -16.54
CA THR A 21 -3.33 10.47 -17.00
C THR A 21 -3.53 9.13 -16.30
N ILE A 22 -2.48 8.32 -16.14
CA ILE A 22 -2.55 7.03 -15.44
C ILE A 22 -2.89 7.24 -13.95
N SER A 23 -2.31 8.24 -13.29
CA SER A 23 -2.66 8.59 -11.91
C SER A 23 -4.14 8.94 -11.75
N ALA A 24 -4.70 9.76 -12.66
CA ALA A 24 -6.12 10.12 -12.62
C ALA A 24 -7.04 8.91 -12.86
N LEU A 25 -6.66 7.99 -13.75
CA LEU A 25 -7.37 6.72 -13.94
C LEU A 25 -7.29 5.83 -12.70
N ALA A 26 -6.13 5.76 -12.05
CA ALA A 26 -5.93 5.01 -10.82
C ALA A 26 -6.83 5.54 -9.68
N ASP A 27 -6.85 6.85 -9.48
CA ASP A 27 -7.68 7.51 -8.47
C ASP A 27 -9.18 7.32 -8.75
N THR A 28 -9.57 7.43 -10.02
CA THR A 28 -10.97 7.22 -10.45
C THR A 28 -11.41 5.77 -10.23
N ALA A 29 -10.61 4.81 -10.68
CA ALA A 29 -10.89 3.38 -10.46
C ALA A 29 -10.97 3.06 -8.96
N PHE A 30 -10.06 3.63 -8.16
CA PHE A 30 -10.06 3.48 -6.70
C PHE A 30 -11.32 4.05 -6.06
N ALA A 31 -11.73 5.26 -6.46
CA ALA A 31 -12.95 5.92 -5.96
C ALA A 31 -14.21 5.11 -6.28
N HIS A 32 -14.23 4.40 -7.41
CA HIS A 32 -15.30 3.48 -7.80
C HIS A 32 -15.11 2.04 -7.27
N GLN A 33 -14.16 1.81 -6.34
CA GLN A 33 -13.86 0.51 -5.74
C GLN A 33 -13.52 -0.59 -6.77
N GLN A 34 -13.07 -0.20 -7.96
CA GLN A 34 -12.60 -1.12 -9.00
C GLN A 34 -11.16 -1.54 -8.69
N TYR A 35 -10.96 -2.24 -7.56
CA TYR A 35 -9.64 -2.50 -6.98
C TYR A 35 -8.68 -3.22 -7.93
N ASN A 36 -9.17 -4.13 -8.77
CA ASN A 36 -8.34 -4.80 -9.78
C ASN A 36 -7.73 -3.78 -10.77
N LYS A 37 -8.56 -2.92 -11.36
CA LYS A 37 -8.08 -1.88 -12.30
C LYS A 37 -7.23 -0.83 -11.60
N ALA A 38 -7.62 -0.43 -10.39
CA ALA A 38 -6.87 0.52 -9.60
C ALA A 38 -5.48 -0.03 -9.27
N PHE A 39 -5.38 -1.32 -8.91
CA PHE A 39 -4.10 -1.99 -8.68
C PHE A 39 -3.21 -1.94 -9.92
N ASP A 40 -3.74 -2.22 -11.11
CA ASP A 40 -2.99 -2.17 -12.36
C ASP A 40 -2.48 -0.76 -12.65
N TYR A 41 -3.35 0.25 -12.56
CA TYR A 41 -2.95 1.63 -12.80
C TYR A 41 -1.94 2.15 -11.76
N TYR A 42 -2.12 1.88 -10.46
CA TYR A 42 -1.10 2.24 -9.47
C TYR A 42 0.20 1.48 -9.68
N SER A 43 0.14 0.22 -10.14
CA SER A 43 1.36 -0.52 -10.51
C SER A 43 2.11 0.17 -11.63
N ASP A 44 1.41 0.74 -12.61
CA ASP A 44 2.03 1.53 -13.68
C ASP A 44 2.59 2.87 -13.16
N VAL A 45 1.90 3.55 -12.24
CA VAL A 45 2.45 4.74 -11.57
C VAL A 45 3.75 4.39 -10.85
N VAL A 46 3.77 3.31 -10.07
CA VAL A 46 4.97 2.84 -9.33
C VAL A 46 6.12 2.46 -10.25
N LYS A 47 5.85 1.91 -11.46
CA LYS A 47 6.92 1.66 -12.45
C LYS A 47 7.59 2.95 -12.92
N THR A 48 6.81 4.04 -13.05
CA THR A 48 7.33 5.34 -13.50
C THR A 48 7.95 6.16 -12.36
N ASP A 49 7.37 6.08 -11.17
CA ASP A 49 7.86 6.73 -9.95
C ASP A 49 7.79 5.71 -8.79
N PRO A 50 8.88 4.96 -8.57
CA PRO A 50 8.94 3.93 -7.53
C PRO A 50 8.99 4.52 -6.12
N THR A 51 9.08 5.84 -5.98
CA THR A 51 9.10 6.55 -4.69
C THR A 51 7.76 7.22 -4.37
N ASN A 52 6.76 7.08 -5.25
CA ASN A 52 5.44 7.64 -5.02
C ASN A 52 4.72 6.90 -3.88
N LEU A 53 4.87 7.41 -2.66
CA LEU A 53 4.30 6.80 -1.46
C LEU A 53 2.78 6.62 -1.56
N THR A 54 2.07 7.59 -2.14
CA THR A 54 0.62 7.49 -2.33
C THR A 54 0.26 6.31 -3.24
N ALA A 55 0.91 6.18 -4.39
CA ALA A 55 0.66 5.07 -5.32
C ALA A 55 1.04 3.71 -4.71
N LEU A 56 2.18 3.62 -4.00
CA LEU A 56 2.60 2.41 -3.30
C LEU A 56 1.54 1.96 -2.28
N ARG A 57 1.07 2.88 -1.43
CA ARG A 57 0.02 2.58 -0.43
C ARG A 57 -1.29 2.20 -1.06
N ARG A 58 -1.75 2.93 -2.09
CA ARG A 58 -3.04 2.66 -2.73
C ARG A 58 -3.01 1.34 -3.51
N ARG A 59 -1.89 1.00 -4.15
CA ARG A 59 -1.65 -0.31 -4.75
C ARG A 59 -1.75 -1.43 -3.70
N ALA A 60 -1.07 -1.27 -2.57
CA ALA A 60 -1.12 -2.24 -1.48
C ALA A 60 -2.53 -2.41 -0.92
N PHE A 61 -3.24 -1.29 -0.72
CA PHE A 61 -4.64 -1.31 -0.29
C PHE A 61 -5.54 -2.03 -1.30
N CYS A 62 -5.34 -1.85 -2.61
CA CYS A 62 -6.11 -2.58 -3.61
C CYS A 62 -5.88 -4.10 -3.51
N MET A 63 -4.63 -4.54 -3.33
CA MET A 63 -4.31 -5.96 -3.09
C MET A 63 -4.99 -6.51 -1.83
N MET A 64 -5.12 -5.70 -0.79
CA MET A 64 -5.82 -6.09 0.45
C MET A 64 -7.32 -6.34 0.22
N ASN A 65 -7.89 -5.83 -0.87
CA ASN A 65 -9.30 -6.06 -1.23
C ASN A 65 -9.47 -7.20 -2.25
N PHE A 66 -8.40 -7.93 -2.57
CA PHE A 66 -8.50 -9.13 -3.41
C PHE A 66 -8.85 -10.30 -2.51
N GLU A 67 -9.98 -10.95 -2.80
CA GLU A 67 -10.49 -12.07 -2.01
C GLU A 67 -9.42 -13.16 -1.81
N GLY A 68 -9.11 -13.45 -0.54
CA GLY A 68 -8.14 -14.49 -0.16
C GLY A 68 -6.68 -14.13 -0.41
N GLN A 69 -6.38 -12.87 -0.73
CA GLN A 69 -5.02 -12.37 -0.97
C GLN A 69 -4.61 -11.23 -0.04
N GLU A 70 -5.31 -11.07 1.08
CA GLU A 70 -5.10 -9.99 2.04
C GLU A 70 -3.66 -10.00 2.58
N LEU A 71 -3.11 -11.18 2.88
CA LEU A 71 -1.72 -11.34 3.31
C LEU A 71 -0.70 -10.94 2.23
N ASN A 72 -1.02 -11.08 0.93
CA ASN A 72 -0.13 -10.66 -0.15
C ASN A 72 0.04 -9.13 -0.17
N ALA A 73 -0.93 -8.37 0.33
CA ALA A 73 -0.84 -6.92 0.46
C ALA A 73 0.36 -6.47 1.33
N THR A 74 0.78 -7.30 2.29
CA THR A 74 1.93 -6.99 3.16
C THR A 74 3.23 -6.76 2.39
N ARG A 75 3.42 -7.45 1.27
CA ARG A 75 4.59 -7.27 0.41
C ARG A 75 4.62 -5.88 -0.24
N PHE A 76 3.46 -5.36 -0.62
CA PHE A 76 3.33 -4.03 -1.22
C PHE A 76 3.41 -2.91 -0.17
N PHE A 77 2.83 -3.11 1.03
CA PHE A 77 3.06 -2.17 2.13
C PHE A 77 4.52 -2.14 2.58
N ALA A 78 5.24 -3.26 2.50
CA ALA A 78 6.68 -3.27 2.74
C ALA A 78 7.48 -2.44 1.72
N GLU A 79 7.01 -2.31 0.46
CA GLU A 79 7.60 -1.38 -0.51
C GLU A 79 7.38 0.08 -0.07
N ALA A 80 6.16 0.44 0.38
CA ALA A 80 5.87 1.77 0.93
C ALA A 80 6.76 2.10 2.14
N LEU A 81 6.94 1.15 3.07
CA LEU A 81 7.79 1.31 4.25
C LEU A 81 9.30 1.35 3.94
N LYS A 82 9.75 0.90 2.76
CA LYS A 82 11.14 1.13 2.32
C LYS A 82 11.36 2.59 1.91
N VAL A 83 10.33 3.23 1.36
CA VAL A 83 10.37 4.65 0.95
C VAL A 83 10.18 5.57 2.15
N GLU A 84 9.16 5.29 2.97
CA GLU A 84 8.88 6.03 4.21
C GLU A 84 8.70 5.05 5.38
N PRO A 85 9.79 4.73 6.11
CA PRO A 85 9.75 3.78 7.22
C PRO A 85 8.80 4.15 8.34
N LYS A 86 8.48 5.44 8.50
CA LYS A 86 7.59 5.94 9.54
C LYS A 86 6.19 6.27 9.02
N ASP A 87 5.78 5.76 7.86
CA ASP A 87 4.43 6.01 7.34
C ASP A 87 3.38 5.36 8.27
N PRO A 88 2.52 6.15 8.94
CA PRO A 88 1.55 5.62 9.89
C PRO A 88 0.51 4.74 9.21
N ALA A 89 0.11 5.04 7.97
CA ALA A 89 -0.91 4.29 7.25
C ALA A 89 -0.42 2.89 6.86
N SER A 90 0.79 2.77 6.30
CA SER A 90 1.35 1.46 5.93
C SER A 90 1.57 0.57 7.16
N ASN A 91 2.05 1.14 8.27
CA ASN A 91 2.14 0.42 9.54
C ASN A 91 0.75 0.00 10.04
N TYR A 92 -0.26 0.87 9.95
CA TYR A 92 -1.63 0.54 10.36
C TYR A 92 -2.19 -0.65 9.57
N TYR A 93 -2.15 -0.59 8.23
CA TYR A 93 -2.70 -1.66 7.40
C TYR A 93 -1.95 -2.98 7.56
N MET A 94 -0.61 -2.96 7.69
CA MET A 94 0.17 -4.16 8.03
C MET A 94 -0.32 -4.77 9.35
N GLY A 95 -0.54 -3.92 10.36
CA GLY A 95 -1.05 -4.32 11.66
C GLY A 95 -2.42 -4.98 11.58
N VAL A 96 -3.35 -4.40 10.81
CA VAL A 96 -4.70 -4.95 10.58
C VAL A 96 -4.63 -6.30 9.86
N ILE A 97 -3.85 -6.41 8.78
CA ILE A 97 -3.71 -7.65 8.02
C ILE A 97 -3.22 -8.80 8.92
N TYR A 98 -2.18 -8.56 9.72
CA TYR A 98 -1.69 -9.59 10.63
C TYR A 98 -2.64 -9.89 11.79
N LYS A 99 -3.38 -8.88 12.29
CA LYS A 99 -4.40 -9.08 13.32
C LYS A 99 -5.50 -10.02 12.79
N ASP A 100 -5.96 -9.79 11.57
CA ASP A 100 -7.01 -10.59 10.96
C ASP A 100 -6.52 -12.00 10.61
N ALA A 101 -5.28 -12.13 10.11
CA ALA A 101 -4.64 -13.42 9.92
C ALA A 101 -4.49 -14.21 11.23
N ALA A 102 -4.24 -13.55 12.37
CA ALA A 102 -4.19 -14.20 13.68
C ALA A 102 -5.57 -14.66 14.20
N LYS A 103 -6.66 -14.07 13.71
CA LYS A 103 -8.04 -14.50 14.01
C LYS A 103 -8.48 -15.67 13.14
N ASP A 104 -7.95 -15.79 11.93
CA ASP A 104 -8.36 -16.82 10.97
C ASP A 104 -7.95 -18.23 11.48
N PRO A 105 -8.92 -19.15 11.69
CA PRO A 105 -8.64 -20.53 12.08
C PRO A 105 -7.70 -21.28 11.12
N LYS A 106 -7.61 -20.88 9.84
CA LYS A 106 -6.70 -21.47 8.86
C LYS A 106 -5.22 -21.28 9.23
N HIS A 107 -4.91 -20.26 10.04
CA HIS A 107 -3.55 -19.88 10.44
C HIS A 107 -3.26 -20.19 11.91
N LYS A 108 -3.85 -21.26 12.45
CA LYS A 108 -3.72 -21.63 13.87
C LYS A 108 -2.27 -21.81 14.31
N THR A 109 -1.40 -22.34 13.44
CA THR A 109 0.02 -22.59 13.72
C THR A 109 0.84 -21.30 13.76
N GLU A 110 0.52 -20.33 12.92
CA GLU A 110 1.21 -19.04 12.77
C GLU A 110 0.60 -17.95 13.66
N LYS A 111 -0.53 -18.23 14.33
CA LYS A 111 -1.29 -17.27 15.13
C LYS A 111 -0.43 -16.42 16.06
N ALA A 112 0.53 -17.04 16.76
CA ALA A 112 1.42 -16.33 17.68
C ALA A 112 2.37 -15.34 16.96
N ASP A 113 2.92 -15.74 15.81
CA ASP A 113 3.76 -14.89 14.97
C ASP A 113 2.95 -13.73 14.37
N PHE A 114 1.76 -14.02 13.85
CA PHE A 114 0.86 -12.98 13.34
C PHE A 114 0.43 -12.00 14.44
N LYS A 115 0.13 -12.47 15.66
CA LYS A 115 -0.16 -11.59 16.79
C LYS A 115 1.03 -10.70 17.14
N ALA A 116 2.25 -11.24 17.13
CA ALA A 116 3.47 -10.45 17.38
C ALA A 116 3.71 -9.39 16.31
N LYS A 117 3.55 -9.74 15.02
CA LYS A 117 3.66 -8.80 13.90
C LYS A 117 2.59 -7.72 13.96
N ALA A 118 1.33 -8.11 14.22
CA ALA A 118 0.23 -7.17 14.38
C ALA A 118 0.54 -6.15 15.49
N ALA A 119 1.00 -6.62 16.65
CA ALA A 119 1.36 -5.75 17.77
C ALA A 119 2.48 -4.77 17.40
N LEU A 120 3.52 -5.26 16.71
CA LEU A 120 4.64 -4.43 16.24
C LEU A 120 4.14 -3.31 15.32
N TYR A 121 3.42 -3.66 14.27
CA TYR A 121 2.99 -2.70 13.25
C TYR A 121 1.93 -1.73 13.77
N LEU A 122 0.98 -2.18 14.60
CA LEU A 122 -0.01 -1.29 15.21
C LEU A 122 0.64 -0.31 16.22
N LYS A 123 1.61 -0.76 17.03
CA LYS A 123 2.37 0.14 17.90
C LYS A 123 3.17 1.18 17.12
N ASN A 124 3.81 0.77 16.03
CA ASN A 124 4.49 1.71 15.13
C ASN A 124 3.51 2.72 14.53
N ALA A 125 2.36 2.27 14.06
CA ALA A 125 1.32 3.13 13.51
C ALA A 125 0.88 4.19 14.53
N ILE A 126 0.60 3.80 15.78
CA ILE A 126 0.27 4.73 16.87
C ILE A 126 1.41 5.72 17.10
N ASN A 127 2.65 5.23 17.25
CA ASN A 127 3.83 6.07 17.48
C ASN A 127 4.07 7.08 16.36
N TYR A 128 3.66 6.76 15.13
CA TYR A 128 3.80 7.63 13.96
C TYR A 128 2.53 8.45 13.66
N GLY A 129 1.51 8.41 14.53
CA GLY A 129 0.35 9.30 14.50
C GLY A 129 -0.92 8.72 13.86
N SER A 130 -1.02 7.40 13.67
CA SER A 130 -2.28 6.75 13.30
C SER A 130 -3.21 6.65 14.50
N LYS A 131 -4.29 7.43 14.50
CA LYS A 131 -5.37 7.32 15.50
C LYS A 131 -6.17 6.03 15.33
N ASP A 132 -6.35 5.58 14.09
CA ASP A 132 -7.11 4.36 13.77
C ASP A 132 -6.47 3.09 14.36
N ALA A 133 -5.16 3.13 14.60
CA ALA A 133 -4.41 2.01 15.17
C ALA A 133 -4.70 1.76 16.66
N GLU A 134 -5.17 2.76 17.42
CA GLU A 134 -5.48 2.62 18.85
C GLU A 134 -6.65 1.65 19.11
N SER A 135 -7.68 1.70 18.27
CA SER A 135 -8.78 0.74 18.35
C SER A 135 -8.31 -0.66 17.95
N ALA A 136 -7.54 -0.78 16.87
CA ALA A 136 -7.06 -2.06 16.37
C ALA A 136 -6.12 -2.79 17.35
N ILE A 137 -5.26 -2.06 18.10
CA ILE A 137 -4.39 -2.68 19.11
C ILE A 137 -5.21 -3.17 20.32
N GLY A 138 -6.30 -2.48 20.66
CA GLY A 138 -7.23 -2.92 21.70
C GLY A 138 -7.88 -4.27 21.36
N GLU A 139 -8.37 -4.41 20.13
CA GLU A 139 -8.93 -5.68 19.64
C GLU A 139 -7.90 -6.82 19.62
N LEU A 140 -6.64 -6.52 19.29
CA LEU A 140 -5.58 -7.52 19.21
C LEU A 140 -5.36 -8.25 20.55
N ASN A 141 -5.58 -7.57 21.67
CA ASN A 141 -5.43 -8.14 23.00
C ASN A 141 -6.49 -9.22 23.31
N GLY A 142 -7.64 -9.19 22.63
CA GLY A 142 -8.73 -10.17 22.78
C GLY A 142 -8.62 -11.42 21.90
N ILE A 143 -7.60 -11.51 21.04
CA ILE A 143 -7.36 -12.63 20.09
C ILE A 143 -6.38 -13.63 20.70
#